data_AF-A0AAV5GPG2-F1
#
_entry.id   AF-A0AAV5GPG2-F1
#
_cell.length_a   1.000
_cell.length_b   1.000
_cell.length_c   1.000
_cell.angle_alpha   90.00
_cell.angle_beta   90.00
_cell.angle_gamma   90.00
#
_symmetry.space_group_name_H-M   'P 1'
#
loop_
_entity.id
_entity.type
_entity.pdbx_description
1 polymer ?
#
loop_
_entity_poly.entity_id
_entity_poly.type
_entity_poly.pdbx_seq_one_letter_code
_entity_poly.pdbx_strand_id
1 'polypeptide(L)'
;MLPDLRSGGDVWYPQPAPANHPWRKALNPFSGGGNGMTPHYSGTTLDAQKRYADGAIKILDNWRNGKPQTPSDLIVENGEYATKAYGQRK
;
A
#
# COMPACT_ATOMS: atom_id res chain seq x y z
N MET A 1 -29.88 -1.97 14.93
CA MET A 1 -29.83 -1.90 13.45
C MET A 1 -28.36 -1.90 13.06
N LEU A 2 -27.85 -2.98 12.46
CA LEU A 2 -26.45 -3.00 12.00
C LEU A 2 -26.34 -2.08 10.76
N PRO A 3 -25.32 -1.20 10.68
CA PRO A 3 -25.14 -0.32 9.54
C PRO A 3 -24.96 -1.15 8.25
N ASP A 4 -25.38 -0.57 7.12
CA ASP A 4 -25.18 -1.12 5.77
C ASP A 4 -23.68 -1.27 5.47
N LEU A 5 -23.08 -2.37 5.94
CA LEU A 5 -21.65 -2.62 5.79
C LEU A 5 -21.35 -2.91 4.32
N ARG A 6 -20.58 -2.01 3.71
CA ARG A 6 -19.98 -2.15 2.38
C ARG A 6 -18.48 -1.99 2.54
N SER A 7 -17.71 -2.85 1.88
CA SER A 7 -16.24 -2.87 1.96
C SER A 7 -15.63 -3.11 0.58
N GLY A 8 -14.58 -2.37 0.26
CA GLY A 8 -13.83 -2.55 -0.98
C GLY A 8 -12.42 -2.00 -0.84
N GLY A 9 -11.57 -2.39 -1.76
CA GLY A 9 -10.14 -2.10 -1.74
C GLY A 9 -9.34 -3.26 -2.30
N ASP A 10 -8.02 -3.09 -2.34
CA ASP A 10 -7.11 -4.07 -2.93
C ASP A 10 -6.09 -4.61 -1.93
N VAL A 11 -6.05 -4.08 -0.71
CA VAL A 11 -5.09 -4.46 0.33
C VAL A 11 -5.61 -5.60 1.19
N TRP A 12 -4.69 -6.50 1.55
CA TRP A 12 -4.94 -7.66 2.40
C TRP A 12 -3.83 -7.82 3.42
N TYR A 13 -4.12 -8.51 4.53
CA TYR A 13 -3.11 -8.98 5.47
C TYR A 13 -3.41 -10.44 5.88
N PRO A 14 -2.46 -11.38 5.73
CA PRO A 14 -1.19 -11.26 5.02
C PRO A 14 -1.36 -11.22 3.49
N GLN A 15 -0.26 -11.01 2.76
CA GLN A 15 -0.21 -11.14 1.30
C GLN A 15 0.77 -12.25 0.90
N PRO A 16 0.39 -13.22 0.04
CA PRO A 16 -0.90 -13.35 -0.64
C PRO A 16 -2.06 -13.64 0.33
N ALA A 17 -3.25 -13.10 0.06
CA ALA A 17 -4.42 -13.35 0.90
C ALA A 17 -4.85 -14.83 0.77
N PRO A 18 -5.00 -15.59 1.87
CA PRO A 18 -5.42 -16.98 1.82
C PRO A 18 -6.68 -17.22 0.97
N ALA A 19 -6.78 -18.40 0.35
CA ALA A 19 -7.93 -18.74 -0.49
C ALA A 19 -9.27 -18.70 0.28
N ASN A 20 -9.23 -19.03 1.58
CA ASN A 20 -10.38 -19.00 2.50
C ASN A 20 -10.49 -17.68 3.29
N HIS A 21 -9.80 -16.60 2.88
CA HIS A 21 -9.87 -15.32 3.59
C HIS A 21 -11.31 -14.78 3.62
N PRO A 22 -11.85 -14.40 4.79
CA PRO A 22 -13.29 -14.12 4.95
C PRO A 22 -13.78 -12.97 4.06
N TRP A 23 -12.94 -11.95 3.84
CA TRP A 23 -13.30 -10.81 2.98
C TRP A 23 -13.47 -11.15 1.50
N ARG A 24 -13.07 -12.34 1.04
CA ARG A 24 -13.35 -12.77 -0.35
C ARG A 24 -14.83 -13.04 -0.61
N LYS A 25 -15.60 -13.34 0.44
CA LYS A 25 -17.02 -13.73 0.35
C LYS A 25 -17.94 -12.97 1.30
N ALA A 26 -17.40 -12.01 2.07
CA ALA A 26 -18.20 -11.18 2.96
C ALA A 26 -19.22 -10.39 2.13
N LEU A 27 -20.51 -10.57 2.39
CA LEU A 27 -21.59 -9.84 1.73
C LEU A 27 -22.48 -9.20 2.78
N ASN A 28 -23.07 -8.07 2.42
CA ASN A 28 -24.08 -7.43 3.22
C ASN A 28 -25.34 -8.31 3.28
N PRO A 29 -25.90 -8.57 4.47
CA PRO A 29 -27.03 -9.50 4.63
C PRO A 29 -28.35 -8.96 4.07
N PHE A 30 -28.49 -7.64 3.90
CA PHE A 30 -29.72 -7.01 3.40
C PHE A 30 -29.74 -6.88 1.88
N SER A 31 -28.59 -6.55 1.26
CA SER A 31 -28.50 -6.34 -0.19
C SER A 31 -27.92 -7.55 -0.95
N GLY A 32 -27.30 -8.51 -0.26
CA GLY A 32 -26.54 -9.59 -0.89
C GLY A 32 -25.29 -9.11 -1.65
N GLY A 33 -24.93 -7.83 -1.53
CA GLY A 33 -23.80 -7.19 -2.23
C GLY A 33 -22.82 -6.52 -1.27
N GLY A 34 -22.19 -5.42 -1.72
CA GLY A 34 -21.33 -4.60 -0.86
C GLY A 34 -19.88 -5.08 -0.71
N ASN A 35 -19.44 -6.05 -1.53
CA ASN A 35 -18.04 -6.48 -1.60
C ASN A 35 -17.38 -6.02 -2.89
N GLY A 36 -16.44 -5.08 -2.77
CA GLY A 36 -15.62 -4.57 -3.86
C GLY A 36 -14.14 -4.89 -3.67
N MET A 37 -13.81 -6.02 -3.04
CA MET A 37 -12.42 -6.40 -2.82
C MET A 37 -11.78 -6.93 -4.10
N THR A 38 -10.53 -6.56 -4.34
CA THR A 38 -9.72 -7.01 -5.49
C THR A 38 -8.35 -7.49 -5.01
N PRO A 39 -7.56 -8.25 -5.80
CA PRO A 39 -6.16 -8.52 -5.47
C PRO A 39 -5.36 -7.22 -5.31
N HIS A 40 -4.21 -7.21 -4.62
CA HIS A 40 -3.41 -5.98 -4.46
C HIS A 40 -2.77 -5.56 -5.79
N TYR A 41 -3.44 -4.69 -6.55
CA TYR A 41 -3.01 -4.30 -7.89
C TYR A 41 -3.09 -2.79 -8.19
N SER A 42 -3.80 -1.99 -7.40
CA SER A 42 -4.05 -0.57 -7.75
C SER A 42 -2.76 0.24 -7.83
N GLY A 43 -1.77 -0.07 -6.97
CA GLY A 43 -0.43 0.52 -6.99
C GLY A 43 0.52 -0.05 -8.05
N THR A 44 0.12 -1.10 -8.79
CA THR A 44 0.96 -1.79 -9.79
C THR A 44 0.33 -1.82 -11.19
N THR A 45 -0.52 -0.83 -11.50
CA THR A 45 -0.95 -0.57 -12.89
C THR A 45 0.24 -0.27 -13.79
N LEU A 46 0.16 -0.54 -15.10
CA LEU A 46 1.29 -0.34 -16.03
C LEU A 46 1.90 1.08 -15.96
N ASP A 47 1.03 2.09 -15.83
CA ASP A 47 1.47 3.48 -15.66
C ASP A 47 2.22 3.71 -14.34
N ALA A 48 1.77 3.09 -13.24
CA ALA A 48 2.44 3.16 -11.96
C ALA A 48 3.78 2.41 -11.98
N GLN A 49 3.85 1.24 -12.64
CA GLN A 49 5.08 0.45 -12.79
C GLN A 49 6.20 1.27 -13.39
N LYS A 50 5.92 2.02 -14.46
CA LYS A 50 6.91 2.92 -15.05
C LYS A 50 7.46 3.92 -14.02
N ARG A 51 6.57 4.62 -13.31
CA ARG A 51 6.97 5.68 -12.38
C ARG A 51 7.78 5.16 -11.19
N TYR A 52 7.34 4.07 -10.55
CA TYR A 52 8.08 3.56 -9.39
C TYR A 52 9.37 2.84 -9.80
N ALA A 53 9.45 2.26 -11.00
CA ALA A 53 10.70 1.69 -11.52
C ALA A 53 11.75 2.79 -11.76
N ASP A 54 11.37 3.89 -12.41
CA ASP A 54 12.23 5.07 -12.61
C ASP A 54 12.68 5.65 -11.24
N GLY A 55 11.77 5.71 -10.26
CA GLY A 55 12.08 6.14 -8.89
C GLY A 55 13.06 5.21 -8.16
N ALA A 56 12.89 3.89 -8.27
CA ALA A 56 13.80 2.91 -7.67
C ALA A 56 15.22 3.00 -8.25
N ILE A 57 15.34 3.19 -9.56
CA ILE A 57 16.62 3.41 -10.25
C ILE A 57 17.30 4.66 -9.68
N LYS A 58 16.59 5.78 -9.57
CA LYS A 58 17.12 7.03 -9.00
C LYS A 58 17.65 6.85 -7.57
N ILE A 59 16.92 6.14 -6.71
CA ILE A 59 17.35 5.87 -5.32
C ILE A 59 18.66 5.06 -5.31
N LEU A 60 18.75 4.02 -6.16
CA LEU A 60 19.94 3.20 -6.28
C LEU A 60 21.13 3.98 -6.84
N ASP A 61 20.91 4.83 -7.83
CA ASP A 61 21.96 5.68 -8.41
C ASP A 61 22.50 6.70 -7.40
N ASN A 62 21.62 7.29 -6.59
CA ASN A 62 22.05 8.18 -5.50
C ASN A 62 22.94 7.43 -4.50
N TRP A 63 22.50 6.24 -4.06
CA TRP A 63 23.25 5.41 -3.13
C TRP A 63 24.62 5.01 -3.69
N ARG A 64 24.68 4.53 -4.95
CA ARG A 64 25.93 4.10 -5.61
C ARG A 64 26.93 5.23 -5.77
N ASN A 65 26.46 6.45 -6.00
CA ASN A 65 27.31 7.62 -6.24
C ASN A 65 27.54 8.48 -4.98
N GLY A 66 27.14 8.01 -3.79
CA GLY A 66 27.28 8.78 -2.55
C GLY A 66 26.51 10.11 -2.54
N LYS A 67 25.44 10.22 -3.33
CA LYS A 67 24.58 11.41 -3.36
C LYS A 67 23.48 11.31 -2.29
N PRO A 68 23.07 12.43 -1.68
CA PRO A 68 21.91 12.45 -0.79
C PRO A 68 20.64 11.94 -1.49
N GLN A 69 19.77 11.28 -0.72
CA GLN A 69 18.44 10.87 -1.21
C GLN A 69 17.47 12.06 -1.25
N THR A 70 16.36 11.90 -1.98
CA THR A 70 15.27 12.88 -1.93
C THR A 70 14.54 12.75 -0.60
N PRO A 71 14.33 13.83 0.18
CA PRO A 71 13.75 13.72 1.53
C PRO A 71 12.39 13.03 1.60
N SER A 72 11.55 13.15 0.55
CA SER A 72 10.24 12.47 0.48
C SER A 72 10.32 10.95 0.33
N ASP A 73 11.46 10.44 -0.14
CA ASP A 73 11.67 9.01 -0.41
C ASP A 73 12.21 8.29 0.84
N LEU A 74 12.59 9.04 1.87
CA LEU A 74 13.15 8.51 3.12
C LEU A 74 12.05 8.22 4.15
N ILE A 75 12.06 6.99 4.67
CA ILE A 75 11.23 6.60 5.82
C ILE A 75 12.05 6.64 7.11
N VAL A 76 13.26 6.07 7.06
CA VAL A 76 14.25 6.08 8.13
C VAL A 76 15.62 6.41 7.54
N GLU A 77 16.45 7.13 8.28
CA GLU A 77 17.83 7.44 7.93
C GLU A 77 18.64 7.61 9.22
N ASN A 78 19.89 7.15 9.25
CA ASN A 78 20.81 7.30 10.39
C ASN A 78 20.26 6.82 11.75
N GLY A 79 19.42 5.78 11.74
CA GLY A 79 18.82 5.22 12.96
C GLY A 79 17.58 5.95 13.48
N GLU A 80 17.13 7.00 12.79
CA GLU A 80 15.95 7.77 13.15
C GLU A 80 14.93 7.81 12.01
N TYR A 81 13.72 8.26 12.32
CA TYR A 81 12.70 8.47 11.30
C TYR A 81 12.94 9.77 10.53
N ALA A 82 12.97 9.65 9.21
CA ALA A 82 13.11 10.80 8.31
C ALA A 82 11.75 11.38 7.86
N THR A 83 10.64 10.76 8.27
CA THR A 83 9.28 11.12 7.87
C THR A 83 8.37 11.42 9.05
N LYS A 84 7.39 12.32 8.84
CA LYS A 84 6.32 12.64 9.79
C LYS A 84 5.06 11.79 9.60
N ALA A 85 4.98 10.99 8.54
CA ALA A 85 3.75 10.29 8.15
C ALA A 85 3.45 9.02 8.98
N TYR A 86 4.44 8.49 9.72
CA TYR A 86 4.35 7.21 10.42
C TYR A 86 4.13 7.37 11.94
N GLY A 87 3.23 8.29 12.31
CA GLY A 87 2.91 8.60 13.70
C GLY A 87 3.56 9.88 14.21
N GLN A 88 2.94 10.48 15.24
CA GLN A 88 3.46 11.69 15.89
C GLN A 88 4.69 11.33 16.72
N ARG A 89 5.76 12.11 16.55
CA ARG A 89 7.06 11.92 17.21
C ARG A 89 7.51 13.23 17.83
N LYS A 90 8.32 13.11 18.89
CA LYS A 90 8.88 14.25 19.63
C LYS A 90 9.99 14.93 18.84
#